data_AF-A0AAW4P121-F1
#
_entry.id   AF-A0AAW4P121-F1
#
_cell.length_a   1.000
_cell.length_b   1.000
_cell.length_c   1.000
_cell.angle_alpha   90.00
_cell.angle_beta   90.00
_cell.angle_gamma   90.00
#
_symmetry.space_group_name_H-M   'P 1'
#
loop_
_entity.id
_entity.type
_entity.pdbx_description
1 polymer ?
#
loop_
_entity_poly.entity_id
_entity_poly.type
_entity_poly.pdbx_seq_one_letter_code
_entity_poly.pdbx_strand_id
1 'polypeptide(L)'
;MTNLMLTEHELANLNANLATVIDQKTLEIIFAAKEQDRATANMFIKPLVTSMGKQRPVLTYGQEQISEMVDQMETAAPISAAA
;
A
#
# COMPACT_ATOMS: atom_id res chain seq x y z
N MET A 1 -0.37 -11.12 14.39
CA MET A 1 -0.51 -10.87 12.94
C MET A 1 -0.61 -9.37 12.74
N THR A 2 0.32 -8.77 12.01
CA THR A 2 0.23 -7.36 11.62
C THR A 2 -0.83 -7.22 10.54
N ASN A 3 -1.96 -6.60 10.88
CA ASN A 3 -3.01 -6.29 9.91
C ASN A 3 -2.49 -5.17 8.99
N LEU A 4 -2.32 -5.45 7.70
CA LEU A 4 -2.08 -4.39 6.71
C LEU A 4 -3.42 -3.65 6.50
N MET A 5 -3.62 -2.54 7.21
CA MET A 5 -4.71 -1.63 6.88
C MET A 5 -4.27 -0.74 5.73
N LEU A 6 -4.83 -0.97 4.53
CA LEU A 6 -4.65 -0.15 3.35
C LEU A 6 -5.59 1.05 3.40
N THR A 7 -5.10 2.21 2.98
CA THR A 7 -5.94 3.37 2.64
C THR A 7 -6.76 3.06 1.38
N GLU A 8 -7.83 3.82 1.14
CA GLU A 8 -8.65 3.66 -0.06
C GLU A 8 -7.84 3.80 -1.36
N HIS A 9 -6.90 4.74 -1.38
CA HIS A 9 -6.01 4.94 -2.52
C HIS A 9 -5.05 3.76 -2.74
N GLU A 10 -4.43 3.24 -1.68
CA GLU A 10 -3.57 2.03 -1.76
C GLU A 10 -4.38 0.82 -2.23
N LEU A 11 -5.62 0.67 -1.76
CA LEU A 11 -6.50 -0.42 -2.20
C LEU A 11 -6.87 -0.29 -3.69
N ALA A 12 -7.22 0.92 -4.16
CA ALA A 12 -7.51 1.17 -5.56
C ALA A 12 -6.30 0.88 -6.46
N ASN A 13 -5.10 1.29 -6.05
CA ASN A 13 -3.85 1.01 -6.76
C ASN A 13 -3.54 -0.50 -6.78
N LEU A 14 -3.68 -1.19 -5.63
CA LEU A 14 -3.50 -2.64 -5.56
C LEU A 14 -4.47 -3.36 -6.50
N ASN A 15 -5.75 -2.97 -6.53
CA ASN A 15 -6.74 -3.53 -7.44
C ASN A 15 -6.38 -3.31 -8.91
N ALA A 16 -5.92 -2.11 -9.28
CA ALA A 16 -5.47 -1.84 -10.64
C ALA A 16 -4.29 -2.74 -11.04
N ASN A 17 -3.29 -2.86 -10.18
CA ASN A 17 -2.14 -3.72 -10.43
C ASN A 17 -2.53 -5.21 -10.50
N LEU A 18 -3.40 -5.68 -9.61
CA LEU A 18 -3.92 -7.05 -9.65
C LEU A 18 -4.67 -7.32 -10.95
N ALA A 19 -5.45 -6.37 -11.47
CA ALA A 19 -6.14 -6.53 -12.76
C ALA A 19 -5.16 -6.66 -13.94
N THR A 20 -3.98 -6.04 -13.87
CA THR A 20 -2.95 -6.19 -14.91
C THR A 20 -2.18 -7.50 -14.82
N VAL A 21 -1.99 -8.03 -13.61
CA VAL A 21 -1.20 -9.24 -13.37
C VAL A 21 -2.06 -10.50 -13.44
N ILE A 22 -3.32 -10.43 -13.03
CA ILE A 22 -4.29 -11.54 -13.09
C ILE A 22 -5.07 -11.44 -14.41
N ASP A 23 -4.35 -11.66 -15.51
CA ASP A 23 -4.93 -11.79 -16.84
C ASP A 23 -5.31 -13.25 -17.14
N GLN A 24 -5.95 -13.48 -18.30
CA GLN A 24 -6.38 -14.81 -18.73
C GLN A 24 -5.21 -15.82 -18.74
N LYS A 25 -4.04 -15.40 -19.22
CA LYS A 25 -2.84 -16.24 -19.29
C LYS A 25 -2.36 -16.65 -17.89
N THR A 26 -2.36 -15.72 -16.95
CA THR A 26 -1.95 -15.98 -15.57
C THR A 26 -2.92 -16.93 -14.89
N LEU A 27 -4.23 -16.79 -15.14
CA LEU A 27 -5.24 -17.74 -14.64
C LEU A 27 -5.04 -19.15 -15.22
N GLU A 28 -4.73 -19.27 -16.51
CA GLU A 28 -4.42 -20.56 -17.14
C GLU A 28 -3.18 -21.20 -16.55
N ILE A 29 -2.12 -20.43 -16.26
CA ILE A 29 -0.90 -20.90 -15.61
C ILE A 29 -1.22 -21.41 -14.19
N ILE A 30 -2.01 -20.67 -13.41
CA ILE A 30 -2.42 -21.08 -12.06
C ILE A 30 -3.22 -22.38 -12.12
N PHE A 31 -4.16 -22.48 -13.07
CA PHE A 31 -5.00 -23.67 -13.23
C PHE A 31 -4.18 -24.89 -13.67
N ALA A 32 -3.23 -24.71 -14.59
CA ALA A 32 -2.34 -25.78 -15.06
C ALA A 32 -1.44 -26.35 -13.96
N ALA A 33 -1.21 -25.60 -12.87
CA ALA A 33 -0.37 -26.02 -11.74
C ALA A 33 -1.02 -27.07 -10.82
N LYS A 34 -2.31 -27.39 -11.00
CA LYS A 34 -3.04 -28.44 -10.25
C LYS A 34 -2.88 -28.30 -8.73
N GLU A 35 -2.16 -29.22 -8.08
CA GLU A 35 -1.93 -29.25 -6.63
C GLU A 35 -1.08 -28.06 -6.12
N GLN A 36 -0.40 -27.37 -7.04
CA GLN A 36 0.41 -26.19 -6.75
C GLN A 36 -0.29 -24.88 -7.14
N ASP A 37 -1.59 -24.90 -7.43
CA ASP A 37 -2.40 -23.71 -7.76
C ASP A 37 -2.19 -22.56 -6.76
N ARG A 38 -2.25 -22.85 -5.46
CA ARG A 38 -2.07 -21.86 -4.39
C ARG A 38 -0.66 -21.32 -4.32
N ALA A 39 0.34 -22.17 -4.54
CA ALA A 39 1.74 -21.73 -4.56
C ALA A 39 2.01 -20.83 -5.77
N THR A 40 1.45 -21.22 -6.92
CA THR A 40 1.55 -20.49 -8.19
C THR A 40 0.83 -19.15 -8.12
N ALA A 41 -0.41 -19.10 -7.62
CA ALA A 41 -1.14 -17.85 -7.38
C ALA A 41 -0.37 -16.92 -6.42
N ASN A 42 0.20 -17.48 -5.34
CA ASN A 42 1.01 -16.72 -4.39
C ASN A 42 2.29 -16.14 -5.01
N MET A 43 2.86 -16.78 -6.04
CA MET A 43 4.03 -16.26 -6.76
C MET A 43 3.71 -14.94 -7.48
N PHE A 44 2.48 -14.78 -7.99
CA PHE A 44 2.03 -13.54 -8.63
C PHE A 44 1.53 -12.50 -7.62
N ILE A 45 0.76 -12.93 -6.61
CA ILE A 45 0.03 -12.00 -5.71
C ILE A 45 0.92 -11.45 -4.59
N LYS A 46 1.79 -12.27 -3.96
CA LYS A 46 2.56 -11.84 -2.78
C LYS A 46 3.54 -10.70 -3.06
N PRO A 47 4.25 -10.63 -4.20
CA PRO A 47 5.11 -9.50 -4.52
C PRO A 47 4.35 -8.17 -4.55
N LEU A 48 3.12 -8.16 -5.11
CA LEU A 48 2.29 -6.96 -5.19
C LEU A 48 1.87 -6.48 -3.80
N VAL A 49 1.32 -7.38 -2.97
CA VAL A 49 0.90 -7.04 -1.60
C VAL A 49 2.10 -6.59 -0.74
N THR A 50 3.25 -7.25 -0.89
CA THR A 50 4.47 -6.91 -0.13
C THR A 50 5.06 -5.58 -0.60
N SER A 51 4.95 -5.24 -1.89
CA SER A 51 5.42 -3.97 -2.43
C SER A 51 4.67 -2.77 -1.82
N MET A 52 3.35 -2.88 -1.63
CA MET A 52 2.55 -1.84 -0.95
C MET A 52 2.98 -1.64 0.51
N GLY A 53 3.25 -2.72 1.24
CA GLY A 53 3.70 -2.64 2.63
C GLY A 53 5.09 -2.02 2.80
N LYS A 54 6.00 -2.26 1.85
CA LYS A 54 7.37 -1.70 1.86
C LYS A 54 7.46 -0.27 1.31
N GLN A 55 6.48 0.17 0.52
CA GLN A 55 6.38 1.56 0.03
C GLN A 55 5.95 2.54 1.12
N ARG A 56 5.51 2.07 2.29
CA ARG A 56 5.28 2.94 3.44
C ARG A 56 6.63 3.41 3.97
N PRO A 57 6.94 4.72 3.92
CA PRO A 57 8.15 5.21 4.58
C PRO A 57 8.08 4.81 6.05
N VAL A 58 9.15 4.21 6.57
CA VAL A 58 9.33 4.06 8.01
C VAL A 58 9.62 5.45 8.55
N LEU A 59 8.56 6.18 8.88
CA LEU A 59 8.67 7.50 9.47
C LEU A 59 9.31 7.36 10.85
N THR A 60 10.58 7.72 10.95
CA THR A 60 11.30 7.88 12.21
C THR A 60 11.59 9.36 12.35
N TYR A 61 10.99 9.99 13.35
CA TYR A 61 11.17 11.41 13.63
C TYR A 61 12.12 11.60 14.80
N GLY A 62 13.12 12.47 14.63
CA GLY A 62 13.94 12.97 15.74
C GLY A 62 13.18 14.02 16.57
N GLN A 63 13.64 14.26 17.80
CA GLN A 63 12.98 15.20 18.72
C GLN A 63 12.92 16.63 18.16
N GLU A 64 13.98 17.08 17.48
CA GLU A 64 14.05 18.39 16.83
C GLU A 64 13.06 18.51 15.66
N GLN A 65 12.93 17.47 14.83
CA GLN A 65 11.98 17.45 13.71
C GLN A 65 10.53 17.51 14.18
N ILE A 66 10.21 16.89 15.33
CA ILE A 66 8.89 16.98 15.94
C ILE A 66 8.65 18.41 16.44
N SER A 67 9.63 19.02 17.10
CA SER A 67 9.53 20.38 17.62
C SER A 67 9.30 21.40 16.50
N GLU A 68 10.08 21.32 15.42
CA GLU A 68 9.94 22.21 14.26
C GLU A 68 8.59 22.06 13.56
N MET A 69 8.04 20.84 13.48
CA MET A 69 6.70 20.62 12.91
C MET A 69 5.59 21.21 13.77
N VAL A 70 5.71 21.14 15.10
CA VAL A 70 4.76 21.75 16.03
C VAL A 70 4.80 23.28 15.89
N ASP A 71 6.00 23.86 15.86
CA ASP A 71 6.16 25.31 15.70
C ASP A 71 5.59 25.81 14.36
N GLN A 72 5.76 25.04 13.28
CA GLN A 72 5.17 25.33 11.97
C GLN A 72 3.64 25.20 11.97
N MET A 73 3.08 24.30 12.78
CA MET A 73 1.63 24.12 12.91
C MET A 73 0.98 25.23 13.75
N GLU A 74 1.70 25.76 14.74
CA GLU A 74 1.27 26.91 15.54
C GLU A 74 1.37 28.24 14.77
N THR A 75 2.33 28.35 13.85
CA THR A 75 2.53 29.54 13.01
C THR A 75 1.71 29.53 11.72
N ALA A 76 1.20 28.37 11.28
CA ALA A 76 0.23 28.28 10.21
C ALA A 76 -1.13 28.84 10.68
N ALA A 77 -1.44 30.07 10.25
CA ALA A 77 -2.67 30.77 10.60
C ALA A 77 -3.92 29.88 10.40
N PRO A 78 -4.95 29.99 11.27
CA PRO A 78 -6.20 29.27 11.08
C PRO A 78 -6.78 29.67 9.73
N ILE A 79 -7.10 28.68 8.90
CA ILE A 79 -7.83 28.90 7.65
C ILE A 79 -9.16 29.54 8.07
N SER A 80 -9.27 30.84 7.83
CA SER A 80 -10.43 31.65 8.15
C SER A 80 -11.68 30.96 7.59
N ALA A 81 -12.59 30.61 8.49
CA ALA A 81 -13.99 30.40 8.14
C ALA A 81 -14.54 31.73 7.61
N ALA A 82 -14.66 31.84 6.30
CA ALA A 82 -15.35 32.94 5.63
C ALA A 82 -15.89 32.49 4.27
N ALA A 83 -17.13 31.97 4.28
CA ALA A 83 -18.26 32.31 3.40
C ALA A 83 -19.41 31.34 3.65
#